data_AF-A0A6B3MX78-F1
#
_entry.id   AF-A0A6B3MX78-F1
#
_cell.length_a   1.000
_cell.length_b   1.000
_cell.length_c   1.000
_cell.angle_alpha   90.00
_cell.angle_beta   90.00
_cell.angle_gamma   90.00
#
_symmetry.space_group_name_H-M   'P 1'
#
loop_
_entity.id
_entity.type
_entity.pdbx_description
1 polymer ?
#
loop_
_entity_poly.entity_id
_entity_poly.type
_entity_poly.pdbx_seq_one_letter_code
_entity_poly.pdbx_strand_id
1 'polypeptide(L)'
;IELVSLGGATEASIWSIYYLIGEVDSNWRSIPYGKPLGNQTMHVLNQWMEPAPVWVPGQIYIGGLGLARGYWKDEEKTAKHFIRHPLTQEQLYKTGDLGRYLPDGNIEFLGREDFQVKINGYRIELGEIEATLMRNSLVKKAVVNAIGDSIDRKKIVAYIVPSEMQPKLPEAYHPSEKEGIIFDPVERIEFKLKQHGLRKLESTNKGIDLPLDIDEEALTQAYFHRQSYRQFQLQPLELKEFSQFLSCLRQLSLADKPLPKYLYPSAGNLYPVQSYLMIKSERLTGVEAGIYYYCPRQHRLVFISDLTNAEGDNIYGGNQ
;
A
#
# COMPACT_ATOMS: atom_id res chain seq x y z
N ILE A 1 21.22 12.50 -30.14
CA ILE A 1 21.16 11.15 -29.51
C ILE A 1 19.73 11.00 -29.03
N GLU A 2 19.04 9.95 -29.46
CA GLU A 2 17.68 9.65 -29.00
C GLU A 2 17.76 8.58 -27.92
N LEU A 3 17.08 8.78 -26.80
CA LEU A 3 16.96 7.78 -25.74
C LEU A 3 15.58 7.16 -25.80
N VAL A 4 15.52 5.83 -25.73
CA VAL A 4 14.26 5.07 -25.71
C VAL A 4 14.26 4.13 -24.52
N SER A 5 13.23 4.22 -23.69
CA SER A 5 12.93 3.22 -22.68
C SER A 5 12.21 2.05 -23.34
N LEU A 6 12.62 0.82 -23.02
CA LEU A 6 11.99 -0.40 -23.49
C LEU A 6 11.54 -1.22 -22.29
N GLY A 7 10.31 -1.72 -22.35
CA GLY A 7 9.72 -2.58 -21.35
C GLY A 7 9.08 -3.81 -21.99
N GLY A 8 8.96 -4.88 -21.22
CA GLY A 8 8.35 -6.11 -21.68
C GLY A 8 8.62 -7.29 -20.75
N ALA A 9 8.04 -8.42 -21.11
CA ALA A 9 8.21 -9.68 -20.40
C ALA A 9 8.83 -10.73 -21.33
N THR A 10 9.53 -11.71 -20.75
CA THR A 10 10.05 -12.85 -21.51
C THR A 10 8.91 -13.62 -22.19
N GLU A 11 7.77 -13.72 -21.52
CA GLU A 11 6.54 -14.31 -22.00
C GLU A 11 5.88 -13.57 -23.16
N ALA A 12 6.34 -12.35 -23.46
CA ALA A 12 5.87 -11.51 -24.56
C ALA A 12 7.00 -11.13 -25.53
N SER A 13 8.02 -11.99 -25.64
CA SER A 13 9.13 -11.84 -26.60
C SER A 13 9.99 -10.59 -26.37
N ILE A 14 10.48 -10.43 -25.14
CA ILE A 14 11.48 -9.44 -24.70
C ILE A 14 10.90 -8.04 -24.53
N TRP A 15 10.51 -7.39 -25.62
CA TRP A 15 10.03 -6.01 -25.63
C TRP A 15 8.59 -5.97 -26.11
N SER A 16 7.76 -5.21 -25.39
CA SER A 16 6.33 -5.08 -25.66
C SER A 16 5.85 -3.64 -25.69
N ILE A 17 6.61 -2.75 -25.04
CA ILE A 17 6.25 -1.35 -24.89
C ILE A 17 7.51 -0.50 -24.95
N TYR A 18 7.37 0.71 -25.50
CA TYR A 18 8.47 1.66 -25.57
C TYR A 18 8.02 3.07 -25.25
N TYR A 19 8.94 3.87 -24.73
CA TYR A 19 8.76 5.29 -24.50
C TYR A 19 9.94 6.06 -25.06
N LEU A 20 9.69 6.99 -25.97
CA LEU A 20 10.71 7.91 -26.49
C LEU A 20 10.97 8.98 -25.42
N ILE A 21 12.17 8.97 -24.86
CA ILE A 21 12.58 9.91 -23.80
C ILE A 21 13.01 11.20 -24.48
N GLY A 22 12.13 12.20 -24.43
CA GLY A 22 12.45 13.59 -24.74
C GLY A 22 13.01 14.29 -23.51
N GLU A 23 12.22 15.20 -22.93
CA GLU A 23 12.53 15.83 -21.66
C GLU A 23 12.12 14.92 -20.49
N VAL A 24 13.01 14.79 -19.50
CA VAL A 24 12.72 14.04 -18.27
C VAL A 24 12.19 15.02 -17.24
N ASP A 25 10.92 14.86 -16.87
CA ASP A 25 10.32 15.63 -15.79
C ASP A 25 10.86 15.15 -14.43
N SER A 26 11.41 16.08 -13.66
CA SER A 26 11.94 15.84 -12.32
C SER A 26 10.91 15.27 -11.32
N ASN A 27 9.61 15.44 -11.59
CA ASN A 27 8.53 14.92 -10.76
C ASN A 27 8.18 13.45 -11.05
N TRP A 28 8.71 12.87 -12.14
CA TRP A 28 8.45 11.47 -12.44
C TRP A 28 9.11 10.57 -11.42
N ARG A 29 8.31 9.69 -10.81
CA ARG A 29 8.82 8.62 -9.96
C ARG A 29 9.58 7.55 -10.74
N SER A 30 9.24 7.40 -12.02
CA SER A 30 9.93 6.53 -12.98
C SER A 30 9.61 6.96 -14.40
N ILE A 31 10.48 6.63 -15.36
CA ILE A 31 10.18 6.79 -16.79
C ILE A 31 8.92 5.99 -17.14
N PRO A 32 7.92 6.58 -17.83
CA PRO A 32 6.76 5.84 -18.30
C PRO A 32 7.15 4.62 -19.14
N TYR A 33 6.34 3.57 -19.09
CA TYR A 33 6.51 2.41 -19.97
C TYR A 33 6.19 2.77 -21.42
N GLY A 34 5.26 3.73 -21.62
CA GLY A 34 4.96 4.31 -22.92
C GLY A 34 3.85 3.59 -23.68
N LYS A 35 4.05 3.32 -24.97
CA LYS A 35 3.05 2.78 -25.91
C LYS A 35 3.44 1.41 -26.43
N PRO A 36 2.46 0.53 -26.71
CA PRO A 36 2.74 -0.82 -27.19
C PRO A 36 3.51 -0.78 -28.52
N LEU A 37 4.40 -1.76 -28.69
CA LEU A 37 5.06 -2.00 -29.96
C LEU A 37 4.07 -2.52 -31.02
N GLY A 38 4.44 -2.40 -32.29
CA GLY A 38 3.65 -2.95 -33.39
C GLY A 38 3.32 -4.42 -33.19
N ASN A 39 2.08 -4.80 -33.51
CA ASN A 39 1.53 -6.15 -33.35
C ASN A 39 1.44 -6.67 -31.90
N GLN A 40 1.66 -5.81 -30.90
CA GLN A 40 1.40 -6.09 -29.50
C GLN A 40 0.32 -5.13 -28.98
N THR A 41 -0.44 -5.61 -28.00
CA THR A 41 -1.44 -4.81 -27.29
C THR A 41 -1.05 -4.74 -25.83
N MET A 42 -1.33 -3.60 -25.21
CA MET A 42 -1.19 -3.40 -23.77
C MET A 42 -2.56 -3.03 -23.24
N HIS A 43 -2.98 -3.66 -22.16
CA HIS A 43 -4.24 -3.36 -21.48
C HIS A 43 -3.97 -3.09 -20.00
N VAL A 44 -4.57 -2.03 -19.47
CA VAL A 44 -4.69 -1.84 -18.02
C VAL A 44 -6.12 -2.19 -17.64
N LEU A 45 -6.33 -3.29 -16.93
CA LEU A 45 -7.65 -3.81 -16.60
C LEU A 45 -7.92 -3.79 -15.09
N ASN A 46 -9.18 -3.63 -14.72
CA ASN A 46 -9.67 -3.79 -13.36
C ASN A 46 -9.90 -5.28 -13.01
N GLN A 47 -10.33 -5.56 -11.77
CA GLN A 47 -10.59 -6.93 -11.31
C GLN A 47 -11.73 -7.67 -12.05
N TRP A 48 -12.57 -6.93 -12.78
CA TRP A 48 -13.66 -7.46 -13.58
C TRP A 48 -13.28 -7.65 -15.07
N MET A 49 -11.99 -7.51 -15.41
CA MET A 49 -11.48 -7.57 -16.78
C MET A 49 -12.02 -6.46 -17.70
N GLU A 50 -12.29 -5.28 -17.14
CA GLU A 50 -12.71 -4.10 -17.92
C GLU A 50 -11.57 -3.08 -17.97
N PRO A 51 -11.47 -2.27 -19.05
CA PRO A 51 -10.46 -1.22 -19.15
C PRO A 51 -10.53 -0.23 -17.97
N ALA A 52 -9.38 -0.02 -17.32
CA ALA A 52 -9.24 1.00 -16.29
C ALA A 52 -9.28 2.40 -16.92
N PRO A 53 -10.03 3.37 -16.36
CA PRO A 53 -10.00 4.74 -16.83
C PRO A 53 -8.60 5.37 -16.73
N VAL A 54 -8.39 6.44 -17.49
CA VAL A 54 -7.16 7.27 -17.38
C VAL A 54 -6.95 7.69 -15.93
N TRP A 55 -5.70 7.65 -15.47
CA TRP A 55 -5.25 7.88 -14.09
C TRP A 55 -5.64 6.83 -13.04
N VAL A 56 -6.48 5.85 -13.38
CA VAL A 56 -6.92 4.80 -12.45
C VAL A 56 -5.98 3.59 -12.54
N PRO A 57 -5.36 3.16 -11.42
CA PRO A 57 -4.55 1.95 -11.40
C PRO A 57 -5.32 0.70 -11.78
N GLY A 58 -4.68 -0.18 -12.54
CA GLY A 58 -5.14 -1.53 -12.85
C GLY A 58 -3.97 -2.48 -13.11
N GLN A 59 -4.28 -3.75 -13.34
CA GLN A 59 -3.29 -4.75 -13.70
C GLN A 59 -2.93 -4.61 -15.18
N ILE A 60 -1.64 -4.70 -15.49
CA ILE A 60 -1.14 -4.64 -16.87
C ILE A 60 -1.21 -6.05 -17.48
N TYR A 61 -1.75 -6.11 -18.68
CA TYR A 61 -1.81 -7.31 -19.51
C TYR A 61 -1.18 -7.01 -20.87
N ILE A 62 -0.48 -8.01 -21.41
CA ILE A 62 0.09 -7.95 -22.76
C ILE A 62 -0.73 -8.88 -23.66
N GLY A 63 -1.11 -8.40 -24.84
CA GLY A 63 -1.73 -9.20 -25.89
C GLY A 63 -0.98 -9.09 -27.22
N GLY A 64 -1.57 -9.68 -28.26
CA GLY A 64 -1.02 -9.65 -29.62
C GLY A 64 -0.03 -10.78 -29.93
N LEU A 65 0.70 -10.62 -31.04
CA LEU A 65 1.51 -11.69 -31.65
C LEU A 65 2.79 -12.02 -30.88
N GLY A 66 3.21 -11.15 -29.95
CA GLY A 66 4.44 -11.33 -29.17
C GLY A 66 4.33 -12.40 -28.09
N LEU A 67 3.13 -12.89 -27.79
CA LEU A 67 2.91 -13.85 -26.71
C LEU A 67 3.56 -15.21 -26.99
N ALA A 68 4.25 -15.73 -25.97
CA ALA A 68 4.77 -17.08 -25.97
C ALA A 68 3.63 -18.11 -25.95
N ARG A 69 3.96 -19.35 -26.33
CA ARG A 69 3.00 -20.47 -26.28
C ARG A 69 2.60 -20.86 -24.85
N GLY A 70 3.44 -20.54 -23.86
CA GLY A 70 3.26 -20.95 -22.47
C GLY A 70 4.58 -21.40 -21.83
N TYR A 71 4.47 -21.92 -20.61
CA TYR A 71 5.59 -22.49 -19.88
C TYR A 71 5.77 -23.98 -20.25
N TRP A 72 7.02 -24.39 -20.43
CA TRP A 72 7.32 -25.77 -20.83
C TRP A 72 6.94 -26.78 -19.73
N LYS A 73 6.05 -27.72 -20.06
CA LYS A 73 5.54 -28.77 -19.15
C LYS A 73 4.88 -28.26 -17.86
N ASP A 74 4.36 -27.04 -17.89
CA ASP A 74 3.66 -26.44 -16.75
C ASP A 74 2.35 -25.80 -17.23
N GLU A 75 1.37 -26.66 -17.49
CA GLU A 75 0.04 -26.26 -18.01
C GLU A 75 -0.74 -25.43 -16.99
N GLU A 76 -0.59 -25.72 -15.70
CA GLU A 76 -1.25 -24.99 -14.62
C GLU A 76 -0.76 -23.53 -14.58
N LYS A 77 0.56 -23.31 -14.56
CA LYS A 77 1.13 -21.97 -14.61
C LYS A 77 0.80 -21.26 -15.92
N THR A 78 0.78 -22.01 -17.02
CA THR A 78 0.39 -21.47 -18.34
C THR A 78 -1.05 -20.96 -18.30
N ALA A 79 -2.01 -21.76 -17.85
CA ALA A 79 -3.41 -21.36 -17.77
C ALA A 79 -3.64 -20.19 -16.80
N LYS A 80 -2.84 -20.09 -15.75
CA LYS A 80 -2.91 -18.99 -14.76
C LYS A 80 -2.44 -17.64 -15.32
N HIS A 81 -1.42 -17.64 -16.18
CA HIS A 81 -0.82 -16.41 -16.70
C HIS A 81 -1.25 -16.07 -18.13
N PHE A 82 -1.48 -17.07 -18.98
CA PHE A 82 -1.95 -16.90 -20.36
C PHE A 82 -3.46 -17.16 -20.40
N ILE A 83 -4.23 -16.11 -20.16
CA ILE A 83 -5.68 -16.16 -20.04
C ILE A 83 -6.35 -15.72 -21.35
N ARG A 84 -7.63 -16.05 -21.51
CA ARG A 84 -8.47 -15.42 -22.55
C ARG A 84 -9.32 -14.33 -21.92
N HIS A 85 -9.33 -13.15 -22.54
CA HIS A 85 -10.21 -12.07 -22.15
C HIS A 85 -11.67 -12.54 -22.26
N PRO A 86 -12.52 -12.37 -21.23
CA PRO A 86 -13.86 -12.97 -21.20
C PRO A 86 -14.77 -12.47 -22.34
N LEU A 87 -14.70 -11.18 -22.67
CA LEU A 87 -15.51 -10.59 -23.74
C LEU A 87 -14.90 -10.75 -25.14
N THR A 88 -13.66 -10.29 -25.34
CA THR A 88 -13.03 -10.28 -26.68
C THR A 88 -12.45 -11.62 -27.10
N GLN A 89 -12.30 -12.58 -26.17
CA GLN A 89 -11.63 -13.87 -26.37
C GLN A 89 -10.17 -13.77 -26.82
N GLU A 90 -9.59 -12.55 -26.75
CA GLU A 90 -8.17 -12.29 -27.00
C GLU A 90 -7.31 -13.01 -25.98
N GLN A 91 -6.18 -13.56 -26.42
CA GLN A 91 -5.20 -14.16 -25.52
C GLN A 91 -4.36 -13.05 -24.87
N LEU A 92 -4.28 -13.07 -23.54
CA LEU A 92 -3.58 -12.09 -22.74
C LEU A 92 -2.60 -12.78 -21.81
N TYR A 93 -1.41 -12.19 -21.65
CA TYR A 93 -0.46 -12.52 -20.61
C TYR A 93 -0.62 -11.57 -19.42
N LYS A 94 -0.93 -12.14 -18.25
CA LYS A 94 -1.01 -11.44 -16.97
C LYS A 94 0.40 -11.19 -16.43
N THR A 95 0.86 -9.94 -16.49
CA THR A 95 2.26 -9.61 -16.19
C THR A 95 2.59 -9.57 -14.70
N GLY A 96 1.58 -9.39 -13.85
CA GLY A 96 1.74 -9.11 -12.41
C GLY A 96 2.18 -7.67 -12.11
N ASP A 97 2.24 -6.80 -13.12
CA ASP A 97 2.56 -5.38 -12.97
C ASP A 97 1.28 -4.56 -12.75
N LEU A 98 1.40 -3.51 -11.95
CA LEU A 98 0.38 -2.48 -11.77
C LEU A 98 0.78 -1.24 -12.55
N GLY A 99 -0.19 -0.66 -13.25
CA GLY A 99 0.01 0.57 -14.01
C GLY A 99 -1.29 1.34 -14.22
N ARG A 100 -1.18 2.46 -14.92
CA ARG A 100 -2.34 3.27 -15.34
C ARG A 100 -2.05 3.98 -16.65
N TYR A 101 -3.09 4.22 -17.43
CA TYR A 101 -2.97 5.10 -18.59
C TYR A 101 -2.86 6.56 -18.17
N LEU A 102 -2.00 7.28 -18.86
CA LEU A 102 -1.90 8.72 -18.89
C LEU A 102 -2.79 9.29 -20.02
N PRO A 103 -3.18 10.58 -19.97
CA PRO A 103 -4.06 11.19 -20.98
C PRO A 103 -3.54 11.13 -22.41
N ASP A 104 -2.23 11.02 -22.59
CA ASP A 104 -1.53 10.92 -23.88
C ASP A 104 -1.46 9.47 -24.43
N GLY A 105 -2.05 8.51 -23.70
CA GLY A 105 -2.07 7.09 -24.02
C GLY A 105 -0.82 6.31 -23.59
N ASN A 106 0.14 6.96 -22.92
CA ASN A 106 1.27 6.25 -22.32
C ASN A 106 0.84 5.51 -21.05
N ILE A 107 1.55 4.43 -20.70
CA ILE A 107 1.34 3.71 -19.44
C ILE A 107 2.41 4.15 -18.44
N GLU A 108 1.96 4.57 -17.26
CA GLU A 108 2.82 4.74 -16.08
C GLU A 108 2.86 3.43 -15.28
N PHE A 109 4.07 2.99 -14.91
CA PHE A 109 4.29 1.82 -14.07
C PHE A 109 4.26 2.19 -12.60
N LEU A 110 3.49 1.46 -11.80
CA LEU A 110 3.25 1.74 -10.38
C LEU A 110 3.89 0.72 -9.45
N GLY A 111 4.40 -0.39 -9.99
CA GLY A 111 5.02 -1.47 -9.21
C GLY A 111 4.52 -2.85 -9.64
N ARG A 112 4.86 -3.86 -8.84
CA ARG A 112 4.37 -5.23 -9.01
C ARG A 112 3.35 -5.57 -7.94
N GLU A 113 2.36 -6.36 -8.30
CA GLU A 113 1.39 -6.97 -7.37
C GLU A 113 2.04 -8.13 -6.60
N ASP A 114 3.00 -8.81 -7.22
CA ASP A 114 3.73 -9.94 -6.63
C ASP A 114 5.04 -9.53 -5.93
N PHE A 115 5.69 -10.53 -5.32
CA PHE A 115 6.96 -10.37 -4.59
C PHE A 115 8.21 -10.39 -5.50
N GLN A 116 8.06 -10.27 -6.82
CA GLN A 116 9.21 -10.31 -7.72
C GLN A 116 10.01 -9.01 -7.64
N VAL A 117 11.33 -9.13 -7.63
CA VAL A 117 12.23 -7.99 -7.53
C VAL A 117 13.26 -7.97 -8.64
N LYS A 118 13.64 -6.77 -9.09
CA LYS A 118 14.82 -6.56 -9.93
C LYS A 118 15.99 -6.11 -9.05
N ILE A 119 17.08 -6.88 -9.04
CA ILE A 119 18.31 -6.55 -8.32
C ILE A 119 19.48 -6.75 -9.29
N ASN A 120 20.31 -5.72 -9.48
CA ASN A 120 21.45 -5.74 -10.40
C ASN A 120 21.10 -6.22 -11.82
N GLY A 121 19.91 -5.87 -12.33
CA GLY A 121 19.41 -6.28 -13.65
C GLY A 121 18.81 -7.69 -13.72
N TYR A 122 18.87 -8.48 -12.65
CA TYR A 122 18.28 -9.82 -12.59
C TYR A 122 16.85 -9.75 -12.06
N ARG A 123 15.92 -10.46 -12.71
CA ARG A 123 14.57 -10.71 -12.19
C ARG A 123 14.64 -11.91 -11.25
N ILE A 124 14.34 -11.68 -9.98
CA ILE A 124 14.48 -12.68 -8.93
C ILE A 124 13.11 -12.98 -8.35
N GLU A 125 12.75 -14.26 -8.36
CA GLU A 125 11.59 -14.83 -7.69
C GLU A 125 11.94 -15.12 -6.23
N LEU A 126 11.51 -14.27 -5.29
CA LEU A 126 11.86 -14.48 -3.87
C LEU A 126 11.35 -15.83 -3.33
N GLY A 127 10.20 -16.30 -3.84
CA GLY A 127 9.65 -17.61 -3.50
C GLY A 127 10.52 -18.80 -3.93
N GLU A 128 11.34 -18.67 -4.97
CA GLU A 128 12.30 -19.73 -5.35
C GLU A 128 13.40 -19.89 -4.29
N ILE A 129 13.87 -18.76 -3.74
CA ILE A 129 14.84 -18.73 -2.66
C ILE A 129 14.22 -19.33 -1.39
N GLU A 130 12.98 -18.96 -1.07
CA GLU A 130 12.22 -19.56 0.04
C GLU A 130 12.09 -21.08 -0.12
N ALA A 131 11.63 -21.55 -1.28
CA ALA A 131 11.48 -22.97 -1.56
C ALA A 131 12.81 -23.73 -1.48
N THR A 132 13.91 -23.10 -1.93
CA THR A 132 15.26 -23.67 -1.83
C THR A 132 15.73 -23.76 -0.37
N LEU A 133 15.51 -22.71 0.43
CA LEU A 133 15.82 -22.73 1.87
C LEU A 133 15.01 -23.80 2.60
N MET A 134 13.74 -23.98 2.23
CA MET A 134 12.84 -25.00 2.79
C MET A 134 13.24 -26.44 2.48
N ARG A 135 14.14 -26.69 1.50
CA ARG A 135 14.70 -28.03 1.26
C ARG A 135 15.73 -28.44 2.30
N ASN A 136 16.29 -27.49 3.05
CA ASN A 136 17.22 -27.79 4.13
C ASN A 136 16.45 -28.32 5.35
N SER A 137 16.79 -29.52 5.82
CA SER A 137 16.13 -30.15 6.97
C SER A 137 16.23 -29.33 8.26
N LEU A 138 17.21 -28.43 8.36
CA LEU A 138 17.39 -27.52 9.50
C LEU A 138 16.46 -26.30 9.44
N VAL A 139 15.72 -26.06 8.36
CA VAL A 139 14.84 -24.90 8.18
C VAL A 139 13.37 -25.33 8.21
N LYS A 140 12.64 -24.90 9.24
CA LYS A 140 11.21 -25.14 9.43
C LYS A 140 10.33 -24.20 8.62
N LYS A 141 10.72 -22.94 8.51
CA LYS A 141 10.05 -21.89 7.71
C LYS A 141 11.10 -20.92 7.19
N ALA A 142 10.88 -20.37 6.00
CA ALA A 142 11.68 -19.31 5.43
C ALA A 142 10.77 -18.25 4.79
N VAL A 143 11.15 -16.97 4.94
CA VAL A 143 10.57 -15.84 4.22
C VAL A 143 11.72 -14.98 3.70
N VAL A 144 11.66 -14.56 2.44
CA VAL A 144 12.72 -13.77 1.80
C VAL A 144 12.16 -12.43 1.35
N ASN A 145 12.91 -11.35 1.63
CA ASN A 145 12.53 -9.99 1.26
C ASN A 145 13.72 -9.23 0.65
N ALA A 146 13.44 -8.19 -0.14
CA ALA A 146 14.45 -7.25 -0.61
C ALA A 146 14.41 -5.96 0.21
N ILE A 147 15.55 -5.55 0.77
CA ILE A 147 15.68 -4.37 1.63
C ILE A 147 16.66 -3.38 0.98
N GLY A 148 16.33 -2.09 1.00
CA GLY A 148 17.17 -0.99 0.51
C GLY A 148 16.40 0.04 -0.32
N ASP A 149 16.74 1.32 -0.14
CA ASP A 149 15.98 2.46 -0.67
C ASP A 149 16.29 2.81 -2.14
N SER A 150 17.39 2.32 -2.69
CA SER A 150 17.76 2.54 -4.10
C SER A 150 18.03 1.22 -4.84
N ILE A 151 17.81 1.20 -6.16
CA ILE A 151 18.03 0.02 -7.02
C ILE A 151 19.43 -0.57 -6.82
N ASP A 152 20.45 0.26 -6.63
CA ASP A 152 21.85 -0.15 -6.45
C ASP A 152 22.20 -0.60 -5.01
N ARG A 153 21.29 -0.41 -4.05
CA ARG A 153 21.48 -0.81 -2.64
C ARG A 153 20.49 -1.88 -2.18
N LYS A 154 19.65 -2.41 -3.09
CA LYS A 154 18.75 -3.51 -2.76
C LYS A 154 19.54 -4.78 -2.46
N LYS A 155 19.34 -5.32 -1.26
CA LYS A 155 19.90 -6.60 -0.81
C LYS A 155 18.77 -7.58 -0.55
N ILE A 156 19.00 -8.85 -0.86
CA ILE A 156 18.09 -9.93 -0.48
C ILE A 156 18.43 -10.34 0.96
N VAL A 157 17.41 -10.41 1.80
CA VAL A 157 17.50 -10.87 3.18
C VAL A 157 16.51 -12.01 3.39
N ALA A 158 17.00 -13.11 3.95
CA ALA A 158 16.19 -14.28 4.29
C ALA A 158 16.01 -14.38 5.81
N TYR A 159 14.78 -14.55 6.25
CA TYR A 159 14.42 -14.83 7.64
C TYR A 159 14.04 -16.30 7.75
N ILE A 160 14.70 -17.05 8.64
CA ILE A 160 14.48 -18.50 8.80
C ILE A 160 14.05 -18.85 10.22
N VAL A 161 13.21 -19.87 10.33
CA VAL A 161 12.89 -20.56 11.59
C VAL A 161 13.57 -21.92 11.55
N PRO A 162 14.44 -22.29 12.51
CA PRO A 162 15.11 -23.58 12.49
C PRO A 162 14.17 -24.75 12.86
N SER A 163 14.45 -25.96 12.33
CA SER A 163 13.68 -27.20 12.56
C SER A 163 13.96 -27.86 13.90
N GLU A 164 15.21 -27.83 14.33
CA GLU A 164 15.59 -28.16 15.71
C GLU A 164 15.65 -26.85 16.49
N MET A 165 14.94 -26.78 17.63
CA MET A 165 15.37 -25.86 18.67
C MET A 165 16.79 -26.28 19.03
N GLN A 166 17.79 -25.58 18.50
CA GLN A 166 19.11 -25.61 19.10
C GLN A 166 18.91 -25.41 20.61
N PRO A 167 19.59 -26.20 21.48
CA PRO A 167 19.61 -25.89 22.91
C PRO A 167 19.97 -24.41 22.99
N LYS A 168 19.15 -23.65 23.74
CA LYS A 168 19.26 -22.20 23.91
C LYS A 168 20.69 -21.75 23.67
N LEU A 169 20.92 -21.01 22.58
CA LEU A 169 22.12 -20.19 22.42
C LEU A 169 22.42 -19.57 23.80
N PRO A 170 23.67 -19.59 24.29
CA PRO A 170 24.00 -18.90 25.54
C PRO A 170 23.46 -17.47 25.40
N GLU A 171 22.57 -17.12 26.32
CA GLU A 171 21.72 -15.93 26.38
C GLU A 171 22.26 -14.70 25.61
N ALA A 172 22.07 -14.65 24.29
CA ALA A 172 22.37 -13.49 23.48
C ALA A 172 21.04 -12.80 23.16
N TYR A 173 20.74 -11.79 23.97
CA TYR A 173 19.48 -11.08 24.14
C TYR A 173 18.45 -11.83 25.01
N HIS A 174 18.79 -11.99 26.28
CA HIS A 174 17.79 -11.74 27.31
C HIS A 174 17.73 -10.21 27.44
N PRO A 175 16.62 -9.52 27.14
CA PRO A 175 16.41 -8.24 27.78
C PRO A 175 16.44 -8.57 29.27
N SER A 176 17.56 -8.25 29.89
CA SER A 176 17.68 -8.28 31.33
C SER A 176 16.53 -7.43 31.82
N GLU A 177 15.75 -8.06 32.68
CA GLU A 177 14.56 -7.54 33.34
C GLU A 177 13.27 -7.75 32.55
N LYS A 178 12.29 -8.33 33.26
CA LYS A 178 10.87 -8.29 32.93
C LYS A 178 10.32 -6.85 32.91
N GLU A 179 11.18 -5.86 32.73
CA GLU A 179 10.84 -4.46 32.62
C GLU A 179 10.10 -4.24 31.31
N GLY A 180 8.88 -3.71 31.43
CA GLY A 180 8.04 -3.36 30.29
C GLY A 180 7.18 -4.50 29.72
N ILE A 181 7.29 -5.74 30.21
CA ILE A 181 6.39 -6.84 29.80
C ILE A 181 5.35 -7.10 30.89
N ILE A 182 4.09 -6.81 30.57
CA ILE A 182 2.98 -7.00 31.49
C ILE A 182 2.38 -8.39 31.30
N PHE A 183 2.62 -9.26 32.27
CA PHE A 183 2.11 -10.64 32.29
C PHE A 183 0.78 -10.76 33.03
N ASP A 184 0.55 -9.88 34.01
CA ASP A 184 -0.67 -9.90 34.83
C ASP A 184 -1.88 -9.33 34.02
N PRO A 185 -3.01 -10.06 33.93
CA PRO A 185 -4.20 -9.60 33.23
C PRO A 185 -4.79 -8.28 33.75
N VAL A 186 -4.71 -8.02 35.06
CA VAL A 186 -5.17 -6.79 35.72
C VAL A 186 -4.23 -5.64 35.38
N GLU A 187 -2.91 -5.83 35.53
CA GLU A 187 -1.93 -4.81 35.12
C GLU A 187 -2.03 -4.50 33.61
N ARG A 188 -2.37 -5.51 32.79
CA ARG A 188 -2.58 -5.33 31.35
C ARG A 188 -3.83 -4.48 31.07
N ILE A 189 -4.87 -4.61 31.89
CA ILE A 189 -6.05 -3.75 31.84
C ILE A 189 -5.67 -2.33 32.29
N GLU A 190 -4.97 -2.17 33.41
CA GLU A 190 -4.51 -0.86 33.89
C GLU A 190 -3.64 -0.14 32.85
N PHE A 191 -2.71 -0.84 32.21
CA PHE A 191 -1.88 -0.28 31.15
C PHE A 191 -2.70 0.16 29.94
N LYS A 192 -3.73 -0.60 29.56
CA LYS A 192 -4.67 -0.19 28.50
C LYS A 192 -5.50 1.02 28.91
N LEU A 193 -5.92 1.10 30.17
CA LEU A 193 -6.65 2.25 30.73
C LEU A 193 -5.79 3.52 30.79
N LYS A 194 -4.46 3.38 30.91
CA LYS A 194 -3.51 4.51 30.83
C LYS A 194 -3.34 5.11 29.43
N GLN A 195 -3.82 4.43 28.37
CA GLN A 195 -3.92 4.96 27.00
C GLN A 195 -2.63 5.60 26.45
N HIS A 196 -1.46 4.98 26.68
CA HIS A 196 -0.14 5.52 26.33
C HIS A 196 0.05 5.98 24.87
N GLY A 197 -0.73 5.44 23.92
CA GLY A 197 -0.63 5.79 22.50
C GLY A 197 -1.45 7.02 22.05
N LEU A 198 -2.29 7.58 22.93
CA LEU A 198 -3.00 8.83 22.67
C LEU A 198 -2.12 10.01 23.03
N ARG A 199 -2.07 11.01 22.14
CA ARG A 199 -1.38 12.26 22.44
C ARG A 199 -2.12 12.96 23.59
N LYS A 200 -1.38 13.32 24.65
CA LYS A 200 -1.91 14.19 25.70
C LYS A 200 -2.22 15.55 25.08
N LEU A 201 -3.49 15.94 25.12
CA LEU A 201 -3.95 17.21 24.62
C LEU A 201 -3.72 18.26 25.70
N GLU A 202 -2.98 19.32 25.38
CA GLU A 202 -2.93 20.50 26.24
C GLU A 202 -4.24 21.27 26.09
N SER A 203 -4.80 21.75 27.21
CA SER A 203 -6.12 22.42 27.25
C SER A 203 -6.19 23.70 26.42
N THR A 204 -5.06 24.18 25.92
CA THR A 204 -4.86 25.40 25.12
C THR A 204 -4.91 25.16 23.61
N ASN A 205 -4.91 23.91 23.13
CA ASN A 205 -4.91 23.64 21.69
C ASN A 205 -6.28 23.96 21.07
N LYS A 206 -6.30 24.81 20.04
CA LYS A 206 -7.48 25.00 19.19
C LYS A 206 -7.89 23.64 18.62
N GLY A 207 -9.14 23.24 18.83
CA GLY A 207 -9.63 21.97 18.31
C GLY A 207 -11.06 22.07 17.81
N ILE A 208 -11.37 21.30 16.78
CA ILE A 208 -12.63 21.30 16.05
C ILE A 208 -13.30 19.96 16.29
N ASP A 209 -14.46 19.97 16.93
CA ASP A 209 -15.26 18.78 17.14
C ASP A 209 -15.93 18.38 15.82
N LEU A 210 -15.84 17.09 15.47
CA LEU A 210 -16.34 16.58 14.20
C LEU A 210 -17.80 16.10 14.38
N PRO A 211 -18.76 16.59 13.59
CA PRO A 211 -20.18 16.26 13.75
C PRO A 211 -20.46 14.83 13.27
N LEU A 212 -21.17 14.03 14.08
CA LEU A 212 -21.49 12.63 13.79
C LEU A 212 -23.00 12.43 13.65
N ASP A 213 -23.45 12.07 12.45
CA ASP A 213 -24.78 11.51 12.20
C ASP A 213 -24.61 10.07 11.68
N ILE A 214 -24.18 9.14 12.57
CA ILE A 214 -23.97 7.75 12.19
C ILE A 214 -24.60 6.83 13.23
N ASP A 215 -25.29 5.81 12.75
CA ASP A 215 -25.80 4.70 13.53
C ASP A 215 -24.64 3.78 14.01
N GLU A 216 -24.56 3.52 15.32
CA GLU A 216 -23.54 2.65 15.91
C GLU A 216 -23.62 1.21 15.37
N GLU A 217 -24.80 0.76 14.97
CA GLU A 217 -25.00 -0.55 14.35
C GLU A 217 -24.33 -0.62 12.96
N ALA A 218 -24.43 0.45 12.17
CA ALA A 218 -23.77 0.57 10.87
C ALA A 218 -22.24 0.62 11.01
N LEU A 219 -21.70 1.30 12.03
CA LEU A 219 -20.26 1.30 12.32
C LEU A 219 -19.75 -0.10 12.71
N THR A 220 -20.55 -0.84 13.47
CA THR A 220 -20.24 -2.22 13.85
C THR A 220 -20.23 -3.13 12.63
N GLN A 221 -21.19 -2.99 11.72
CA GLN A 221 -21.19 -3.74 10.46
C GLN A 221 -20.02 -3.36 9.55
N ALA A 222 -19.67 -2.08 9.47
CA ALA A 222 -18.51 -1.60 8.70
C ALA A 222 -17.18 -2.18 9.22
N TYR A 223 -17.06 -2.44 10.54
CA TYR A 223 -15.90 -3.12 11.11
C TYR A 223 -15.70 -4.52 10.50
N PHE A 224 -16.79 -5.26 10.30
CA PHE A 224 -16.76 -6.62 9.76
C PHE A 224 -16.60 -6.65 8.22
N HIS A 225 -17.07 -5.63 7.52
CA HIS A 225 -17.16 -5.61 6.04
C HIS A 225 -16.18 -4.65 5.34
N ARG A 226 -15.12 -4.21 6.02
CA ARG A 226 -14.19 -3.20 5.52
C ARG A 226 -13.59 -3.53 4.14
N GLN A 227 -13.67 -2.56 3.23
CA GLN A 227 -13.01 -2.58 1.92
C GLN A 227 -12.37 -1.21 1.66
N SER A 228 -11.25 -1.18 0.95
CA SER A 228 -10.53 0.06 0.63
C SER A 228 -11.01 0.62 -0.71
N TYR A 229 -11.60 1.82 -0.70
CA TYR A 229 -11.94 2.57 -1.90
C TYR A 229 -11.21 3.93 -1.91
N ARG A 230 -10.94 4.47 -3.10
CA ARG A 230 -10.37 5.81 -3.28
C ARG A 230 -11.26 6.62 -4.20
N GLN A 231 -11.64 7.80 -3.75
CA GLN A 231 -12.45 8.75 -4.52
C GLN A 231 -11.79 10.13 -4.40
N PHE A 232 -11.58 10.80 -5.54
CA PHE A 232 -11.03 12.15 -5.59
C PHE A 232 -12.16 13.14 -5.87
N GLN A 233 -12.31 14.16 -5.03
CA GLN A 233 -13.33 15.19 -5.18
C GLN A 233 -12.69 16.51 -5.63
N LEU A 234 -13.32 17.15 -6.61
CA LEU A 234 -12.90 18.46 -7.13
C LEU A 234 -13.31 19.59 -6.19
N GLN A 235 -14.50 19.47 -5.61
CA GLN A 235 -15.05 20.43 -4.66
C GLN A 235 -14.45 20.26 -3.26
N PRO A 236 -14.49 21.31 -2.41
CA PRO A 236 -14.17 21.18 -1.00
C PRO A 236 -15.03 20.10 -0.33
N LEU A 237 -14.43 19.35 0.58
CA LEU A 237 -15.17 18.38 1.38
C LEU A 237 -16.01 19.12 2.42
N GLU A 238 -17.26 18.69 2.58
CA GLU A 238 -18.08 19.15 3.70
C GLU A 238 -17.57 18.55 5.02
N LEU A 239 -17.60 19.34 6.09
CA LEU A 239 -17.09 18.90 7.41
C LEU A 239 -17.78 17.63 7.89
N LYS A 240 -19.07 17.47 7.57
CA LYS A 240 -19.87 16.29 7.89
C LYS A 240 -19.38 15.03 7.17
N GLU A 241 -19.10 15.13 5.88
CA GLU A 241 -18.59 14.01 5.08
C GLU A 241 -17.19 13.61 5.54
N PHE A 242 -16.35 14.60 5.83
CA PHE A 242 -15.00 14.38 6.34
C PHE A 242 -15.01 13.75 7.75
N SER A 243 -15.91 14.22 8.61
CA SER A 243 -16.17 13.62 9.92
C SER A 243 -16.55 12.15 9.80
N GLN A 244 -17.50 11.84 8.90
CA GLN A 244 -17.92 10.47 8.64
C GLN A 244 -16.77 9.60 8.12
N PHE A 245 -15.91 10.13 7.25
CA PHE A 245 -14.70 9.43 6.81
C PHE A 245 -13.76 9.10 7.98
N LEU A 246 -13.45 10.07 8.84
CA LEU A 246 -12.57 9.85 10.00
C LEU A 246 -13.21 8.98 11.09
N SER A 247 -14.53 8.79 11.06
CA SER A 247 -15.24 7.94 12.01
C SER A 247 -14.72 6.50 12.00
N CYS A 248 -14.19 6.03 10.86
CA CYS A 248 -13.60 4.70 10.73
C CYS A 248 -12.33 4.50 11.57
N LEU A 249 -11.72 5.57 12.08
CA LEU A 249 -10.54 5.51 12.95
C LEU A 249 -10.91 5.59 14.43
N ARG A 250 -12.20 5.77 14.76
CA ARG A 250 -12.67 5.98 16.13
C ARG A 250 -12.44 4.76 17.04
N GLN A 251 -12.49 5.08 18.31
CA GLN A 251 -12.73 4.10 19.36
C GLN A 251 -14.22 3.70 19.38
N LEU A 252 -14.50 2.40 19.34
CA LEU A 252 -15.82 1.80 19.47
C LEU A 252 -15.98 1.12 20.83
N SER A 253 -17.13 1.34 21.45
CA SER A 253 -17.59 0.57 22.61
C SER A 253 -18.48 -0.56 22.11
N LEU A 254 -18.10 -1.80 22.39
CA LEU A 254 -18.91 -2.97 22.03
C LEU A 254 -19.56 -3.50 23.31
N ALA A 255 -20.87 -3.73 23.30
CA ALA A 255 -21.65 -4.14 24.48
C ALA A 255 -21.03 -5.35 25.22
N ASP A 256 -20.49 -6.33 24.47
CA ASP A 256 -19.92 -7.56 25.01
C ASP A 256 -18.41 -7.48 25.33
N LYS A 257 -17.81 -6.28 25.30
CA LYS A 257 -16.37 -6.11 25.59
C LYS A 257 -16.15 -5.10 26.72
N PRO A 258 -15.35 -5.47 27.75
CA PRO A 258 -15.11 -4.60 28.90
C PRO A 258 -14.20 -3.40 28.57
N LEU A 259 -13.51 -3.45 27.43
CA LEU A 259 -12.64 -2.37 26.97
C LEU A 259 -13.01 -1.98 25.54
N PRO A 260 -13.05 -0.67 25.24
CA PRO A 260 -13.32 -0.19 23.90
C PRO A 260 -12.25 -0.66 22.92
N LYS A 261 -12.65 -0.84 21.66
CA LYS A 261 -11.82 -1.30 20.55
C LYS A 261 -11.53 -0.16 19.58
N TYR A 262 -10.45 -0.26 18.83
CA TYR A 262 -10.21 0.63 17.70
C TYR A 262 -10.50 -0.14 16.42
N LEU A 263 -11.19 0.52 15.49
CA LEU A 263 -11.48 -0.02 14.16
C LEU A 263 -10.18 -0.27 13.36
N TYR A 264 -9.21 0.65 13.48
CA TYR A 264 -7.84 0.52 12.95
C TYR A 264 -6.80 0.66 14.06
N PRO A 265 -6.43 -0.44 14.73
CA PRO A 265 -5.41 -0.46 15.76
C PRO A 265 -4.00 -0.70 15.23
N SER A 266 -3.00 -0.31 16.01
CA SER A 266 -1.62 -0.77 15.85
C SER A 266 -1.52 -2.29 16.07
N ALA A 267 -0.38 -2.88 15.67
CA ALA A 267 -0.09 -4.30 15.92
C ALA A 267 -0.41 -4.69 17.38
N GLY A 268 -1.26 -5.70 17.56
CA GLY A 268 -1.67 -6.21 18.87
C GLY A 268 -2.90 -5.54 19.52
N ASN A 269 -3.67 -4.70 18.82
CA ASN A 269 -4.88 -4.03 19.36
C ASN A 269 -4.62 -3.15 20.58
N LEU A 270 -3.38 -2.64 20.74
CA LEU A 270 -2.96 -1.92 21.93
C LEU A 270 -3.22 -0.42 21.86
N TYR A 271 -3.03 0.20 20.70
CA TYR A 271 -3.13 1.65 20.52
C TYR A 271 -3.86 1.99 19.22
N PRO A 272 -4.51 3.17 19.10
CA PRO A 272 -4.99 3.65 17.81
C PRO A 272 -3.81 4.00 16.90
N VAL A 273 -4.02 3.91 15.59
CA VAL A 273 -3.12 4.55 14.62
C VAL A 273 -3.10 6.05 14.89
N GLN A 274 -1.91 6.64 14.96
CA GLN A 274 -1.78 8.09 15.06
C GLN A 274 -2.00 8.71 13.69
N SER A 275 -3.06 9.52 13.57
CA SER A 275 -3.47 10.11 12.30
C SER A 275 -3.19 11.62 12.32
N TYR A 276 -2.33 12.04 11.40
CA TYR A 276 -1.99 13.44 11.17
C TYR A 276 -2.53 13.84 9.80
N LEU A 277 -3.17 14.99 9.75
CA LEU A 277 -3.88 15.50 8.60
C LEU A 277 -3.29 16.85 8.22
N MET A 278 -2.84 16.96 6.98
CA MET A 278 -2.50 18.25 6.40
C MET A 278 -3.73 18.75 5.65
N ILE A 279 -4.36 19.80 6.17
CA ILE A 279 -5.54 20.43 5.57
C ILE A 279 -5.04 21.65 4.80
N LYS A 280 -5.20 21.61 3.47
CA LYS A 280 -4.89 22.76 2.61
C LYS A 280 -6.03 23.78 2.66
N SER A 281 -5.71 25.04 2.38
CA SER A 281 -6.69 26.13 2.33
C SER A 281 -7.86 25.78 1.41
N GLU A 282 -9.08 26.10 1.87
CA GLU A 282 -10.34 25.92 1.11
C GLU A 282 -10.65 24.48 0.68
N ARG A 283 -10.00 23.46 1.27
CA ARG A 283 -10.27 22.04 0.94
C ARG A 283 -11.25 21.35 1.89
N LEU A 284 -11.51 21.93 3.06
CA LEU A 284 -12.47 21.44 4.05
C LEU A 284 -13.31 22.61 4.55
N THR A 285 -14.62 22.55 4.34
CA THR A 285 -15.53 23.64 4.70
C THR A 285 -15.47 23.91 6.20
N GLY A 286 -15.21 25.17 6.58
CA GLY A 286 -15.20 25.61 7.99
C GLY A 286 -13.97 25.23 8.80
N VAL A 287 -12.89 24.76 8.16
CA VAL A 287 -11.63 24.40 8.84
C VAL A 287 -10.46 25.15 8.22
N GLU A 288 -9.67 25.83 9.06
CA GLU A 288 -8.48 26.57 8.64
C GLU A 288 -7.39 25.63 8.13
N ALA A 289 -6.53 26.13 7.22
CA ALA A 289 -5.38 25.37 6.74
C ALA A 289 -4.39 25.10 7.89
N GLY A 290 -3.76 23.93 7.89
CA GLY A 290 -2.85 23.56 8.98
C GLY A 290 -2.55 22.08 9.08
N ILE A 291 -1.71 21.75 10.06
CA ILE A 291 -1.45 20.37 10.46
C ILE A 291 -2.29 20.05 11.69
N TYR A 292 -3.10 19.00 11.58
CA TYR A 292 -4.01 18.57 12.63
C TYR A 292 -3.70 17.15 13.06
N TYR A 293 -3.78 16.90 14.37
CA TYR A 293 -3.88 15.57 14.92
C TYR A 293 -5.34 15.20 15.07
N TYR A 294 -5.74 14.05 14.52
CA TYR A 294 -7.05 13.51 14.78
C TYR A 294 -7.03 12.69 16.08
N CYS A 295 -7.82 13.12 17.07
CA CYS A 295 -8.02 12.41 18.33
C CYS A 295 -9.13 11.36 18.19
N PRO A 296 -8.81 10.06 18.13
CA PRO A 296 -9.80 9.01 17.87
C PRO A 296 -10.80 8.79 19.00
N ARG A 297 -10.43 9.19 20.22
CA ARG A 297 -11.25 9.07 21.43
C ARG A 297 -12.34 10.13 21.48
N GLN A 298 -11.97 11.39 21.20
CA GLN A 298 -12.89 12.52 21.24
C GLN A 298 -13.57 12.78 19.89
N HIS A 299 -13.10 12.09 18.83
CA HIS A 299 -13.50 12.36 17.46
C HIS A 299 -13.35 13.85 17.12
N ARG A 300 -12.13 14.36 17.32
CA ARG A 300 -11.82 15.79 17.27
C ARG A 300 -10.53 16.02 16.50
N LEU A 301 -10.49 17.08 15.70
CA LEU A 301 -9.25 17.59 15.12
C LEU A 301 -8.59 18.54 16.11
N VAL A 302 -7.31 18.34 16.36
CA VAL A 302 -6.52 19.20 17.25
C VAL A 302 -5.45 19.85 16.41
N PHE A 303 -5.48 21.18 16.35
CA PHE A 303 -4.49 21.96 15.64
C PHE A 303 -3.10 21.75 16.29
N ILE A 304 -2.09 21.47 15.46
CA ILE A 304 -0.70 21.29 15.90
C ILE A 304 0.12 22.52 15.54
N SER A 305 0.06 22.93 14.27
CA SER A 305 0.86 24.04 13.76
C SER A 305 0.26 24.56 12.46
N ASP A 306 0.57 25.84 12.18
CA ASP A 306 0.38 26.40 10.85
C ASP A 306 1.23 25.65 9.82
N LEU A 307 0.93 25.85 8.55
CA LEU A 307 1.80 25.44 7.44
C LEU A 307 2.99 26.40 7.35
N THR A 308 3.90 26.44 8.33
CA THR A 308 5.12 27.28 8.24
C THR A 308 6.12 26.68 7.27
N ASN A 309 6.38 27.33 6.12
CA ASN A 309 7.45 27.08 5.13
C ASN A 309 7.98 25.64 5.00
N ALA A 310 7.11 24.63 5.17
CA ALA A 310 7.25 23.44 4.37
C ALA A 310 6.84 23.92 2.98
N GLU A 311 7.80 24.09 2.08
CA GLU A 311 7.53 24.19 0.64
C GLU A 311 6.69 22.96 0.25
N GLY A 312 5.37 23.13 0.36
CA GLY A 312 4.36 22.08 0.30
C GLY A 312 3.08 22.58 -0.37
N ASP A 313 3.08 23.84 -0.79
CA ASP A 313 2.16 24.31 -1.83
C ASP A 313 2.41 23.56 -3.16
N ASN A 314 3.58 22.94 -3.32
CA ASN A 314 3.99 22.18 -4.51
C ASN A 314 4.10 20.65 -4.32
N ILE A 315 3.18 20.04 -3.55
CA ILE A 315 3.01 18.56 -3.53
C ILE A 315 1.99 18.12 -4.61
N TYR A 316 1.27 19.07 -5.19
CA TYR A 316 0.55 18.92 -6.44
C TYR A 316 1.08 20.00 -7.38
N GLY A 317 2.03 19.63 -8.25
CA GLY A 317 2.71 20.55 -9.17
C GLY A 317 1.72 21.38 -9.97
N GLY A 318 1.69 22.68 -9.71
CA GLY A 318 1.06 23.68 -10.56
C GLY A 318 2.06 24.18 -11.60
N ASN A 319 1.59 24.34 -12.84
CA ASN A 319 2.34 24.78 -14.02
C ASN A 319 3.26 25.99 -13.78
N GLN A 320 4.57 25.78 -13.93
CA GLN A 320 5.51 26.65 -14.65
C GLN A 320 6.48 25.76 -15.42
#